data_AF-S5TFD8-F1
#
_entry.id   AF-S5TFD8-F1
#
_cell.length_a   1.000
_cell.length_b   1.000
_cell.length_c   1.000
_cell.angle_alpha   90.00
_cell.angle_beta   90.00
_cell.angle_gamma   90.00
#
_symmetry.space_group_name_H-M   'P 1'
#
loop_
_entity.id
_entity.type
_entity.pdbx_description
1 polymer ?
#
loop_
_entity_poly.entity_id
_entity_poly.type
_entity_poly.pdbx_seq_one_letter_code
_entity_poly.pdbx_strand_id
1 'polypeptide(L)'
;EDKLLIKIPFDAWKTYLMLSYSINGLVITLVIILWNVGLHACIYVYLLWYYIHQRLHMVMFKNLIFNRYLSNKDKIKPKVNSRDNNLNLEEWLVGFTDGNGTFSVSIGKKLYFSYKLSQSTSNCQVLYKIKDALGVGKMLINDKTVSYIINDRRALEEVILPIFDKHTLLSSKYFKYIIFKKAMKIANSNLSMDEKKRLIMELQAIPQDELVVQSPAWKNLNYKDIKSVNDISHIVSKSWLIGFIESEGSFFFTRKSSRIVHTFAVTHKLDPIILYSIKFIFHLNSSVHFTHNHGYYIESTARRAILNICSYFVSSNHTILFLGAKNREFSLWKRSFFKYGHDYINNYEKLNKVNQLLVRMRNRQRSNDKHKA
;
A
#
# COMPACT_ATOMS: atom_id res chain seq x y z
N GLU A 1 -75.23 5.04 16.00
CA GLU A 1 -74.65 3.91 15.25
C GLU A 1 -73.82 4.47 14.10
N ASP A 2 -72.53 4.68 14.33
CA ASP A 2 -71.62 5.16 13.29
C ASP A 2 -71.27 4.01 12.35
N LYS A 3 -71.74 4.10 11.11
CA LYS A 3 -71.41 3.11 10.08
C LYS A 3 -69.93 3.23 9.73
N LEU A 4 -69.12 2.31 10.27
CA LEU A 4 -67.68 2.10 9.99
C LEU A 4 -67.36 1.73 8.53
N LEU A 5 -68.35 1.63 7.64
CA LEU A 5 -68.19 1.21 6.25
C LEU A 5 -68.97 2.12 5.32
N ILE A 6 -68.25 2.81 4.43
CA ILE A 6 -68.80 3.63 3.35
C ILE A 6 -69.02 2.73 2.13
N LYS A 7 -70.26 2.68 1.61
CA LYS A 7 -70.56 2.02 0.32
C LYS A 7 -69.98 2.88 -0.80
N ILE A 8 -69.04 2.33 -1.56
CA ILE A 8 -68.44 2.96 -2.73
C ILE A 8 -69.08 2.34 -3.99
N PRO A 9 -69.42 3.13 -5.04
CA PRO A 9 -69.91 2.60 -6.31
C PRO A 9 -68.94 1.61 -6.97
N PHE A 10 -69.45 0.62 -7.68
CA PHE A 10 -68.66 -0.47 -8.27
C PHE A 10 -67.51 0.02 -9.17
N ASP A 11 -67.74 1.07 -9.98
CA ASP A 11 -66.72 1.65 -10.85
C ASP A 11 -65.59 2.32 -10.07
N ALA A 12 -65.90 2.94 -8.94
CA ALA A 12 -64.91 3.53 -8.05
C ALA A 12 -64.11 2.46 -7.31
N TRP A 13 -64.73 1.32 -6.96
CA TRP A 13 -64.03 0.17 -6.38
C TRP A 13 -63.06 -0.48 -7.40
N LYS A 14 -63.50 -0.65 -8.65
CA LYS A 14 -62.66 -1.17 -9.74
C LYS A 14 -61.46 -0.24 -9.99
N THR A 15 -61.67 1.07 -9.97
CA THR A 15 -60.61 2.08 -10.14
C THR A 15 -59.63 2.06 -8.97
N TYR A 16 -60.12 1.98 -7.73
CA TYR A 16 -59.29 1.84 -6.53
C TYR A 16 -58.41 0.59 -6.57
N LEU A 17 -58.97 -0.54 -7.02
CA LEU A 17 -58.21 -1.79 -7.14
C LEU A 17 -57.13 -1.70 -8.20
N MET A 18 -57.44 -1.14 -9.38
CA MET A 18 -56.45 -0.91 -10.43
C MET A 18 -55.32 0.02 -9.97
N LEU A 19 -55.64 1.08 -9.22
CA LEU A 19 -54.66 1.96 -8.59
C LEU A 19 -53.80 1.22 -7.56
N SER A 20 -54.41 0.39 -6.70
CA SER A 20 -53.69 -0.40 -5.70
C SER A 20 -52.72 -1.42 -6.32
N TYR A 21 -53.11 -2.09 -7.40
CA TYR A 21 -52.23 -3.00 -8.16
C TYR A 21 -51.09 -2.26 -8.84
N SER A 22 -51.36 -1.07 -9.38
CA SER A 22 -50.34 -0.22 -10.01
C SER A 22 -49.31 0.29 -8.98
N ILE A 23 -49.77 0.71 -7.80
CA ILE A 23 -48.91 1.12 -6.69
C ILE A 23 -48.09 -0.06 -6.16
N ASN A 24 -48.70 -1.24 -5.99
CA ASN A 24 -47.97 -2.44 -5.58
C ASN A 24 -46.92 -2.86 -6.62
N GLY A 25 -47.21 -2.76 -7.91
CA GLY A 25 -46.25 -3.00 -8.98
C GLY A 25 -45.06 -2.03 -8.94
N LEU A 26 -45.31 -0.74 -8.70
CA LEU A 26 -44.25 0.27 -8.54
C LEU A 26 -43.41 0.01 -7.28
N VAL A 27 -44.01 -0.36 -6.16
CA VAL A 27 -43.32 -0.70 -4.91
C VAL A 27 -42.45 -1.94 -5.10
N ILE A 28 -42.96 -3.00 -5.75
CA ILE A 28 -42.19 -4.22 -6.07
C ILE A 28 -41.00 -3.89 -6.97
N THR A 29 -41.20 -3.03 -7.98
CA THR A 29 -40.13 -2.60 -8.90
C THR A 29 -39.07 -1.79 -8.16
N LEU A 30 -39.48 -0.90 -7.25
CA LEU A 30 -38.57 -0.17 -6.35
C LEU A 30 -37.79 -1.11 -5.42
N VAL A 31 -38.44 -2.13 -4.86
CA VAL A 31 -37.78 -3.14 -4.01
C VAL A 31 -36.76 -3.95 -4.82
N ILE A 32 -37.09 -4.35 -6.04
CA ILE A 32 -36.16 -5.05 -6.95
C ILE A 32 -34.99 -4.14 -7.34
N ILE A 33 -35.24 -2.86 -7.60
CA ILE A 33 -34.18 -1.87 -7.85
C ILE A 33 -33.30 -1.72 -6.60
N LEU A 34 -33.87 -1.62 -5.40
CA LEU A 34 -33.12 -1.51 -4.14
C LEU A 34 -32.33 -2.78 -3.81
N TRP A 35 -32.87 -3.96 -4.15
CA TRP A 35 -32.21 -5.26 -4.06
C TRP A 35 -31.02 -5.35 -5.02
N ASN A 36 -31.18 -4.86 -6.25
CA ASN A 36 -30.11 -4.82 -7.25
C ASN A 36 -29.09 -3.69 -7.02
N VAL A 37 -29.45 -2.62 -6.31
CA VAL A 37 -28.60 -1.43 -6.06
C VAL A 37 -27.89 -1.47 -4.70
N GLY A 38 -28.12 -2.49 -3.87
CA GLY A 38 -27.27 -2.75 -2.70
C GLY A 38 -27.61 -1.91 -1.47
N LEU A 39 -28.89 -1.77 -1.14
CA LEU A 39 -29.34 -1.23 0.15
C LEU A 39 -29.64 -2.32 1.18
N HIS A 40 -28.71 -3.27 1.34
CA HIS A 40 -28.65 -4.15 2.52
C HIS A 40 -27.27 -4.07 3.16
N ALA A 41 -26.99 -2.93 3.78
CA ALA A 41 -25.95 -2.82 4.80
C ALA A 41 -26.46 -3.12 6.22
N CYS A 42 -27.77 -3.20 6.45
CA CYS A 42 -28.40 -3.70 7.67
C CYS A 42 -29.91 -3.87 7.39
N ILE A 43 -30.44 -5.10 7.42
CA ILE A 43 -31.85 -5.29 7.78
C ILE A 43 -31.86 -5.52 9.29
N TYR A 44 -32.53 -4.60 9.99
CA TYR A 44 -32.89 -4.78 11.38
C TYR A 44 -34.00 -5.84 11.40
N VAL A 45 -33.66 -7.10 11.69
CA VAL A 45 -34.67 -8.13 11.95
C VAL A 45 -35.13 -7.95 13.38
N TYR A 46 -36.16 -7.12 13.57
CA TYR A 46 -36.98 -7.14 14.77
C TYR A 46 -37.76 -8.45 14.74
N LEU A 47 -37.15 -9.58 15.14
CA LEU A 47 -37.85 -10.70 15.79
C LEU A 47 -37.03 -11.94 16.13
N LEU A 48 -35.79 -12.17 15.65
CA LEU A 48 -35.03 -13.37 16.06
C LEU A 48 -33.52 -13.09 16.11
N TRP A 49 -32.96 -13.38 17.28
CA TRP A 49 -31.57 -13.20 17.72
C TRP A 49 -30.56 -13.89 16.76
N TYR A 50 -29.42 -13.21 16.52
CA TYR A 50 -28.11 -13.69 16.02
C TYR A 50 -27.63 -13.59 14.54
N TYR A 51 -26.35 -13.18 14.48
CA TYR A 51 -25.26 -13.22 13.47
C TYR A 51 -25.24 -12.28 12.25
N ILE A 52 -24.22 -11.40 12.27
CA ILE A 52 -23.77 -10.51 11.20
C ILE A 52 -22.80 -11.27 10.29
N HIS A 53 -23.15 -11.46 9.02
CA HIS A 53 -22.18 -11.79 7.96
C HIS A 53 -21.91 -10.56 7.08
N GLN A 54 -20.69 -10.05 7.15
CA GLN A 54 -20.18 -9.03 6.23
C GLN A 54 -19.65 -9.71 4.96
N ARG A 55 -20.32 -9.57 3.81
CA ARG A 55 -19.76 -9.97 2.50
C ARG A 55 -18.79 -8.90 1.98
N LEU A 56 -17.63 -9.34 1.46
CA LEU A 56 -16.47 -8.54 1.03
C LEU A 56 -16.58 -7.92 -0.39
N HIS A 57 -17.71 -8.07 -1.09
CA HIS A 57 -17.87 -7.59 -2.47
C HIS A 57 -19.12 -6.73 -2.63
N MET A 58 -18.98 -5.42 -2.40
CA MET A 58 -19.94 -4.42 -2.85
C MET A 58 -19.47 -3.87 -4.20
N VAL A 59 -20.22 -4.11 -5.28
CA VAL A 59 -19.99 -3.49 -6.59
C VAL A 59 -20.46 -2.03 -6.50
N MET A 60 -19.57 -1.07 -6.71
CA MET A 60 -19.96 0.34 -6.77
C MET A 60 -20.59 0.66 -8.13
N PHE A 61 -21.84 1.12 -8.12
CA PHE A 61 -22.45 1.77 -9.28
C PHE A 61 -21.61 3.00 -9.67
N LYS A 62 -21.17 3.08 -10.95
CA LYS A 62 -20.41 4.23 -11.47
C LYS A 62 -21.30 5.47 -11.45
N ASN A 63 -21.31 6.18 -10.33
CA ASN A 63 -22.18 7.32 -10.15
C ASN A 63 -21.64 8.52 -10.96
N LEU A 64 -22.32 8.88 -12.06
CA LEU A 64 -22.05 10.07 -12.88
C LEU A 64 -22.03 11.38 -12.05
N ILE A 65 -22.68 11.37 -10.88
CA ILE A 65 -22.71 12.48 -9.91
C ILE A 65 -21.32 12.73 -9.28
N PHE A 66 -20.51 11.69 -9.06
CA PHE A 66 -19.16 11.84 -8.49
C PHE A 66 -18.22 12.60 -9.44
N ASN A 67 -18.41 12.43 -10.76
CA ASN A 67 -17.63 13.15 -11.77
C ASN A 67 -18.01 14.63 -11.89
N ARG A 68 -19.29 14.99 -11.66
CA ARG A 68 -19.73 16.40 -11.73
C ARG A 68 -19.24 17.21 -10.53
N TYR A 69 -19.23 16.65 -9.32
CA TYR A 69 -18.78 17.39 -8.13
C TYR A 69 -17.26 17.68 -8.14
N LEU A 70 -16.45 16.81 -8.77
CA LEU A 70 -15.01 17.03 -8.95
C LEU A 70 -14.66 18.07 -10.04
N SER A 71 -15.62 18.47 -10.88
CA SER A 71 -15.35 19.34 -12.03
C SER A 71 -15.34 20.84 -11.69
N ASN A 72 -16.02 21.29 -10.64
CA ASN A 72 -16.42 22.71 -10.53
C ASN A 72 -15.68 23.58 -9.49
N LYS A 73 -14.58 23.14 -8.89
CA LYS A 73 -13.70 24.04 -8.11
C LYS A 73 -12.23 23.76 -8.42
N ASP A 74 -11.57 24.71 -9.07
CA ASP A 74 -10.14 24.80 -9.41
C ASP A 74 -9.48 23.48 -9.83
N LYS A 75 -9.53 23.20 -11.14
CA LYS A 75 -9.00 21.98 -11.79
C LYS A 75 -7.47 21.94 -11.78
N ILE A 76 -6.85 21.87 -10.59
CA ILE A 76 -5.51 21.31 -10.49
C ILE A 76 -5.68 19.85 -10.91
N LYS A 77 -5.20 19.50 -12.10
CA LYS A 77 -5.12 18.11 -12.57
C LYS A 77 -3.78 17.52 -12.10
N PRO A 78 -3.74 16.24 -11.69
CA PRO A 78 -2.48 15.59 -11.40
C PRO A 78 -1.59 15.56 -12.65
N LYS A 79 -0.28 15.69 -12.45
CA LYS A 79 0.73 15.70 -13.54
C LYS A 79 1.40 14.34 -13.77
N VAL A 80 1.16 13.35 -12.92
CA VAL A 80 1.87 12.06 -12.99
C VAL A 80 1.16 11.10 -13.94
N ASN A 81 1.95 10.19 -14.55
CA ASN A 81 1.64 9.19 -15.59
C ASN A 81 0.21 8.62 -15.61
N SER A 82 -0.18 8.11 -16.79
CA SER A 82 -1.47 7.45 -17.03
C SER A 82 -1.79 6.45 -15.92
N ARG A 83 -3.06 6.43 -15.48
CA ARG A 83 -3.55 5.50 -14.47
C ARG A 83 -3.62 4.08 -15.06
N ASP A 84 -2.47 3.45 -15.28
CA ASP A 84 -2.44 2.04 -15.67
C ASP A 84 -2.95 1.17 -14.50
N ASN A 85 -3.67 0.11 -14.86
CA ASN A 85 -4.24 -0.89 -13.96
C ASN A 85 -3.23 -1.98 -13.56
N ASN A 86 -2.10 -2.11 -14.26
CA ASN A 86 -1.23 -3.26 -14.08
C ASN A 86 -0.23 -3.06 -12.92
N LEU A 87 -0.41 -3.81 -11.83
CA LEU A 87 0.58 -3.94 -10.77
C LEU A 87 1.38 -5.21 -11.02
N ASN A 88 2.63 -5.09 -11.46
CA ASN A 88 3.53 -6.23 -11.57
C ASN A 88 3.99 -6.62 -10.15
N LEU A 89 3.60 -7.81 -9.71
CA LEU A 89 3.85 -8.27 -8.35
C LEU A 89 5.33 -8.55 -8.07
N GLU A 90 6.10 -9.00 -9.06
CA GLU A 90 7.54 -9.24 -8.91
C GLU A 90 8.29 -7.92 -8.67
N GLU A 91 8.02 -6.90 -9.51
CA GLU A 91 8.57 -5.55 -9.32
C GLU A 91 8.13 -4.93 -8.00
N TRP A 92 6.85 -5.08 -7.63
CA TRP A 92 6.34 -4.63 -6.34
C TRP A 92 7.06 -5.31 -5.18
N LEU A 93 7.32 -6.62 -5.27
CA LEU A 93 8.05 -7.38 -4.25
C LEU A 93 9.50 -6.89 -4.14
N VAL A 94 10.15 -6.57 -5.26
CA VAL A 94 11.49 -5.98 -5.27
C VAL A 94 11.51 -4.64 -4.55
N GLY A 95 10.56 -3.75 -4.86
CA GLY A 95 10.43 -2.46 -4.16
C GLY A 95 10.13 -2.60 -2.67
N PHE A 96 9.25 -3.53 -2.31
CA PHE A 96 8.95 -3.83 -0.91
C PHE A 96 10.19 -4.38 -0.16
N THR A 97 10.98 -5.20 -0.85
CA THR A 97 12.25 -5.75 -0.34
C THR A 97 13.30 -4.67 -0.16
N ASP A 98 13.43 -3.72 -1.09
CA ASP A 98 14.36 -2.59 -0.96
C ASP A 98 14.13 -1.80 0.33
N GLY A 99 12.87 -1.59 0.74
CA GLY A 99 12.55 -1.05 2.06
C GLY A 99 12.91 -2.03 3.18
N ASN A 100 12.13 -3.10 3.35
CA ASN A 100 12.13 -3.88 4.60
C ASN A 100 12.55 -5.36 4.49
N GLY A 101 13.03 -5.79 3.33
CA GLY A 101 13.48 -7.18 3.14
C GLY A 101 14.91 -7.45 3.62
N THR A 102 15.22 -8.72 3.88
CA THR A 102 16.55 -9.17 4.34
C THR A 102 16.98 -10.43 3.60
N PHE A 103 18.22 -10.42 3.10
CA PHE A 103 18.94 -11.61 2.65
C PHE A 103 20.01 -11.95 3.67
N SER A 104 20.00 -13.17 4.19
CA SER A 104 20.94 -13.58 5.24
C SER A 104 21.62 -14.90 4.90
N VAL A 105 22.93 -14.93 5.14
CA VAL A 105 23.77 -16.12 5.11
C VAL A 105 24.37 -16.29 6.49
N SER A 106 24.13 -17.44 7.13
CA SER A 106 24.63 -17.76 8.45
C SER A 106 25.50 -19.00 8.40
N ILE A 107 26.68 -18.90 9.01
CA ILE A 107 27.66 -19.98 9.04
C ILE A 107 27.62 -20.64 10.42
N GLY A 108 27.15 -21.89 10.47
CA GLY A 108 27.20 -22.72 11.68
C GLY A 108 27.88 -24.06 11.38
N LYS A 109 27.40 -25.15 12.01
CA LYS A 109 27.79 -26.52 11.60
C LYS A 109 27.53 -26.74 10.11
N LYS A 110 26.40 -26.21 9.61
CA LYS A 110 25.99 -26.15 8.21
C LYS A 110 25.82 -24.67 7.79
N LEU A 111 25.74 -24.45 6.49
CA LEU A 111 25.41 -23.14 5.91
C LEU A 111 23.89 -22.96 5.89
N TYR A 112 23.41 -21.81 6.37
CA TYR A 112 22.00 -21.46 6.36
C TYR A 112 21.76 -20.22 5.52
N PHE A 113 20.78 -20.30 4.64
CA PHE A 113 20.37 -19.21 3.75
C PHE A 113 18.92 -18.88 4.05
N SER A 114 18.59 -17.59 4.16
CA SER A 114 17.20 -17.18 4.19
C SER A 114 16.95 -15.83 3.55
N TYR A 115 15.83 -15.76 2.84
CA TYR A 115 15.15 -14.52 2.49
C TYR A 115 14.01 -14.30 3.49
N LYS A 116 13.94 -13.10 4.08
CA LYS A 116 13.00 -12.79 5.15
C LYS A 116 12.37 -11.42 4.95
N LEU A 117 11.05 -11.38 5.12
CA LEU A 117 10.25 -10.16 5.25
C LEU A 117 9.57 -10.16 6.61
N SER A 118 9.69 -9.08 7.39
CA SER A 118 9.07 -8.98 8.72
C SER A 118 8.11 -7.80 8.78
N GLN A 119 6.97 -7.99 9.43
CA GLN A 119 5.96 -6.94 9.64
C GLN A 119 5.34 -7.10 11.02
N SER A 120 4.76 -6.03 11.56
CA SER A 120 3.94 -6.14 12.76
C SER A 120 2.73 -7.04 12.49
N THR A 121 2.22 -7.73 13.52
CA THR A 121 1.04 -8.59 13.42
C THR A 121 -0.16 -7.90 12.77
N SER A 122 -0.34 -6.61 13.03
CA SER A 122 -1.41 -5.80 12.45
C SER A 122 -1.28 -5.51 10.95
N ASN A 123 -0.11 -5.77 10.35
CA ASN A 123 0.14 -5.70 8.91
C ASN A 123 0.52 -7.08 8.32
N CYS A 124 0.22 -8.19 9.00
CA CYS A 124 0.59 -9.52 8.52
C CYS A 124 -0.07 -9.91 7.19
N GLN A 125 -1.20 -9.29 6.85
CA GLN A 125 -1.96 -9.54 5.62
C GLN A 125 -1.11 -9.40 4.36
N VAL A 126 -0.16 -8.44 4.33
CA VAL A 126 0.73 -8.28 3.17
C VAL A 126 1.64 -9.49 3.00
N LEU A 127 2.12 -10.07 4.10
CA LEU A 127 3.00 -11.23 4.08
C LEU A 127 2.27 -12.49 3.63
N TYR A 128 1.01 -12.67 4.04
CA TYR A 128 0.18 -13.76 3.52
C TYR A 128 -0.06 -13.65 2.02
N LYS A 129 -0.36 -12.44 1.51
CA LYS A 129 -0.50 -12.21 0.06
C LYS A 129 0.79 -12.53 -0.70
N ILE A 130 1.95 -12.18 -0.15
CA ILE A 130 3.26 -12.52 -0.75
C ILE A 130 3.46 -14.03 -0.76
N LYS A 131 3.21 -14.71 0.37
CA LYS A 131 3.32 -16.16 0.47
C LYS A 131 2.41 -16.87 -0.55
N ASP A 132 1.15 -16.45 -0.65
CA ASP A 132 0.19 -17.05 -1.56
C ASP A 132 0.60 -16.85 -3.03
N ALA A 133 1.16 -15.69 -3.36
CA ALA A 133 1.63 -15.41 -4.71
C ALA A 133 2.93 -16.15 -5.09
N LEU A 134 3.85 -16.32 -4.15
CA LEU A 134 5.10 -17.04 -4.40
C LEU A 134 4.93 -18.57 -4.30
N GLY A 135 3.88 -19.06 -3.63
CA GLY A 135 3.60 -20.49 -3.46
C GLY A 135 4.58 -21.23 -2.54
N VAL A 136 5.61 -20.55 -2.03
CA VAL A 136 6.70 -21.13 -1.22
C VAL A 136 6.91 -20.38 0.10
N GLY A 137 7.72 -20.95 0.99
CA GLY A 137 8.08 -20.33 2.26
C GLY A 137 7.05 -20.54 3.37
N LYS A 138 7.37 -20.03 4.54
CA LYS A 138 6.59 -20.23 5.77
C LYS A 138 6.40 -18.92 6.54
N MET A 139 5.34 -18.90 7.34
CA MET A 139 5.06 -17.83 8.28
C MET A 139 5.61 -18.22 9.66
N LEU A 140 6.45 -17.38 10.23
CA LEU A 140 6.85 -17.44 11.62
C LEU A 140 6.13 -16.33 12.38
N ILE A 141 5.28 -16.72 13.31
CA ILE A 141 4.49 -15.78 14.11
C ILE A 141 5.15 -15.71 15.49
N ASN A 142 5.61 -14.52 15.84
CA ASN A 142 5.95 -14.15 17.20
C ASN A 142 4.87 -13.19 17.70
N ASP A 143 4.75 -12.98 19.02
CA ASP A 143 3.65 -12.24 19.67
C ASP A 143 3.20 -10.97 18.92
N LYS A 144 4.18 -10.18 18.47
CA LYS A 144 3.95 -8.85 17.90
C LYS A 144 4.51 -8.66 16.48
N THR A 145 5.29 -9.64 16.00
CA THR A 145 5.94 -9.60 14.69
C THR A 145 5.66 -10.90 13.94
N VAL A 146 5.21 -10.76 12.70
CA VAL A 146 5.08 -11.89 11.78
C VAL A 146 6.20 -11.78 10.75
N SER A 147 6.90 -12.89 10.54
CA SER A 147 7.96 -12.99 9.53
C SER A 147 7.57 -14.00 8.46
N TYR A 148 7.59 -13.59 7.21
CA TYR A 148 7.62 -14.51 6.08
C TYR A 148 9.07 -14.89 5.80
N ILE A 149 9.36 -16.19 5.79
CA ILE A 149 10.71 -16.73 5.67
C ILE A 149 10.73 -17.79 4.58
N ILE A 150 11.68 -17.66 3.65
CA ILE A 150 12.06 -18.71 2.72
C ILE A 150 13.49 -19.10 3.07
N ASN A 151 13.64 -20.32 3.56
CA ASN A 151 14.93 -20.92 3.90
C ASN A 151 15.14 -22.28 3.23
N ASP A 152 14.14 -22.76 2.49
CA ASP A 152 14.29 -23.94 1.64
C ASP A 152 15.22 -23.61 0.47
N ARG A 153 16.15 -24.51 0.21
CA ARG A 153 17.22 -24.25 -0.75
C ARG A 153 16.70 -24.17 -2.18
N ARG A 154 15.80 -25.08 -2.57
CA ARG A 154 15.21 -25.12 -3.91
C ARG A 154 14.33 -23.91 -4.14
N ALA A 155 13.46 -23.57 -3.18
CA ALA A 155 12.63 -22.37 -3.27
C ALA A 155 13.45 -21.08 -3.41
N LEU A 156 14.60 -20.98 -2.74
CA LEU A 156 15.50 -19.84 -2.93
C LEU A 156 16.06 -19.79 -4.36
N GLU A 157 16.51 -20.93 -4.90
CA GLU A 157 17.13 -21.02 -6.23
C GLU A 157 16.13 -20.87 -7.39
N GLU A 158 14.94 -21.44 -7.26
CA GLU A 158 13.94 -21.54 -8.33
C GLU A 158 12.93 -20.38 -8.32
N VAL A 159 12.71 -19.72 -7.18
CA VAL A 159 11.72 -18.64 -7.05
C VAL A 159 12.38 -17.30 -6.71
N ILE A 160 13.22 -17.25 -5.67
CA ILE A 160 13.77 -15.97 -5.20
C ILE A 160 14.87 -15.44 -6.12
N LEU A 161 15.89 -16.23 -6.45
CA LEU A 161 16.97 -15.75 -7.32
C LEU A 161 16.44 -15.25 -8.69
N PRO A 162 15.53 -15.95 -9.39
CA PRO A 162 15.04 -15.49 -10.68
C PRO A 162 14.31 -14.14 -10.63
N ILE A 163 13.53 -13.88 -9.57
CA ILE A 163 12.84 -12.59 -9.39
C ILE A 163 13.85 -11.45 -9.28
N PHE A 164 14.85 -11.58 -8.41
CA PHE A 164 15.83 -10.52 -8.15
C PHE A 164 16.94 -10.44 -9.22
N ASP A 165 17.10 -11.47 -10.05
CA ASP A 165 17.93 -11.43 -11.26
C ASP A 165 17.23 -10.70 -12.41
N LYS A 166 15.91 -10.88 -12.55
CA LYS A 166 15.09 -10.20 -13.55
C LYS A 166 14.82 -8.74 -13.19
N HIS A 167 14.58 -8.48 -11.91
CA HIS A 167 14.25 -7.16 -11.37
C HIS A 167 15.28 -6.75 -10.32
N THR A 168 16.22 -5.89 -10.73
CA THR A 168 17.33 -5.44 -9.88
C THR A 168 16.84 -4.55 -8.73
N LEU A 169 17.30 -4.83 -7.51
CA LEU A 169 17.13 -3.96 -6.35
C LEU A 169 17.76 -2.58 -6.60
N LEU A 170 17.06 -1.50 -6.27
CA LEU A 170 17.54 -0.14 -6.51
C LEU A 170 18.33 0.43 -5.32
N SER A 171 18.23 -0.17 -4.13
CA SER A 171 19.02 0.25 -2.96
C SER A 171 20.36 -0.47 -2.87
N SER A 172 21.22 -0.01 -1.97
CA SER A 172 22.43 -0.69 -1.49
C SER A 172 22.19 -2.13 -1.00
N LYS A 173 20.93 -2.54 -0.77
CA LYS A 173 20.56 -3.93 -0.49
C LYS A 173 20.88 -4.89 -1.63
N TYR A 174 21.02 -4.38 -2.86
CA TYR A 174 21.54 -5.13 -4.00
C TYR A 174 22.83 -5.90 -3.66
N PHE A 175 23.78 -5.29 -2.95
CA PHE A 175 25.04 -5.95 -2.62
C PHE A 175 24.87 -7.10 -1.64
N LYS A 176 23.92 -6.98 -0.69
CA LYS A 176 23.54 -8.09 0.19
C LYS A 176 22.92 -9.24 -0.61
N TYR A 177 22.10 -8.94 -1.61
CA TYR A 177 21.58 -9.94 -2.55
C TYR A 177 22.70 -10.62 -3.36
N ILE A 178 23.66 -9.86 -3.88
CA ILE A 178 24.78 -10.43 -4.64
C ILE A 178 25.68 -11.32 -3.77
N ILE A 179 26.00 -10.89 -2.55
CA ILE A 179 26.75 -11.72 -1.59
C ILE A 179 25.96 -13.00 -1.30
N PHE A 180 24.66 -12.88 -1.07
CA PHE A 180 23.76 -14.02 -0.86
C PHE A 180 23.80 -15.01 -2.05
N LYS A 181 23.61 -14.52 -3.28
CA LYS A 181 23.66 -15.34 -4.51
C LYS A 181 25.03 -16.01 -4.72
N LYS A 182 26.14 -15.28 -4.51
CA LYS A 182 27.50 -15.82 -4.62
C LYS A 182 27.76 -16.91 -3.57
N ALA A 183 27.36 -16.65 -2.32
CA ALA A 183 27.48 -17.63 -1.24
C ALA A 183 26.62 -18.88 -1.51
N MET A 184 25.44 -18.72 -2.12
CA MET A 184 24.65 -19.84 -2.60
C MET A 184 25.41 -20.65 -3.66
N LYS A 185 26.01 -20.01 -4.67
CA LYS A 185 26.84 -20.70 -5.66
C LYS A 185 28.01 -21.49 -5.04
N ILE A 186 28.71 -20.90 -4.06
CA ILE A 186 29.79 -21.57 -3.33
C ILE A 186 29.27 -22.79 -2.56
N ALA A 187 28.10 -22.69 -1.92
CA ALA A 187 27.52 -23.80 -1.18
C ALA A 187 27.27 -25.05 -2.06
N ASN A 188 26.97 -24.84 -3.35
CA ASN A 188 26.72 -25.90 -4.34
C ASN A 188 28.00 -26.43 -5.02
N SER A 189 29.17 -25.86 -4.75
CA SER A 189 30.44 -26.34 -5.32
C SER A 189 30.90 -27.68 -4.72
N ASN A 190 31.84 -28.37 -5.37
CA ASN A 190 32.43 -29.62 -4.88
C ASN A 190 33.52 -29.42 -3.80
N LEU A 191 33.68 -28.20 -3.29
CA LEU A 191 34.67 -27.87 -2.24
C LEU A 191 34.33 -28.51 -0.89
N SER A 192 35.34 -28.64 -0.03
CA SER A 192 35.13 -29.07 1.35
C SER A 192 34.27 -28.05 2.12
N MET A 193 33.61 -28.50 3.19
CA MET A 193 32.78 -27.61 4.01
C MET A 193 33.59 -26.46 4.63
N ASP A 194 34.84 -26.72 5.01
CA ASP A 194 35.70 -25.70 5.63
C ASP A 194 36.15 -24.65 4.61
N GLU A 195 36.50 -25.06 3.39
CA GLU A 195 36.79 -24.13 2.30
C GLU A 195 35.56 -23.29 1.93
N LYS A 196 34.38 -23.90 1.85
CA LYS A 196 33.12 -23.18 1.60
C LYS A 196 32.88 -22.10 2.66
N LYS A 197 33.05 -22.44 3.94
CA LYS A 197 32.89 -21.50 5.05
C LYS A 197 33.89 -20.36 4.94
N ARG A 198 35.17 -20.66 4.70
CA ARG A 198 36.22 -19.64 4.53
C ARG A 198 35.87 -18.65 3.42
N LEU A 199 35.51 -19.14 2.23
CA LEU A 199 35.15 -18.29 1.09
C LEU A 199 33.91 -17.43 1.36
N ILE A 200 32.90 -17.97 2.05
CA ILE A 200 31.70 -17.20 2.40
C ILE A 200 32.01 -16.15 3.48
N MET A 201 32.87 -16.47 4.46
CA MET A 201 33.34 -15.48 5.45
C MET A 201 34.06 -14.32 4.76
N GLU A 202 34.95 -14.60 3.81
CA GLU A 202 35.64 -13.58 3.01
C GLU A 202 34.65 -12.70 2.23
N LEU A 203 33.62 -13.29 1.61
CA LEU A 203 32.56 -12.51 0.94
C LEU A 203 31.75 -11.62 1.90
N GLN A 204 31.54 -12.05 3.14
CA GLN A 204 30.79 -11.30 4.14
C GLN A 204 31.63 -10.23 4.85
N ALA A 205 32.95 -10.40 4.85
CA ALA A 205 33.90 -9.48 5.50
C ALA A 205 34.12 -8.18 4.73
N ILE A 206 33.65 -8.08 3.47
CA ILE A 206 33.74 -6.85 2.67
C ILE A 206 33.06 -5.71 3.44
N PRO A 207 33.80 -4.65 3.84
CA PRO A 207 33.26 -3.56 4.64
C PRO A 207 32.04 -2.95 3.97
N GLN A 208 31.01 -2.66 4.76
CA GLN A 208 29.79 -2.06 4.22
C GLN A 208 30.04 -0.66 3.65
N ASP A 209 31.08 0.02 4.13
CA ASP A 209 31.53 1.34 3.65
C ASP A 209 32.24 1.26 2.29
N GLU A 210 32.89 0.14 1.96
CA GLU A 210 33.40 -0.15 0.61
C GLU A 210 32.29 -0.60 -0.34
N LEU A 211 31.18 -1.12 0.21
CA LEU A 211 29.95 -1.45 -0.53
C LEU A 211 29.02 -0.23 -0.73
N VAL A 212 29.46 0.99 -0.43
CA VAL A 212 28.77 2.26 -0.78
C VAL A 212 28.95 2.54 -2.27
N VAL A 213 28.56 1.57 -3.07
CA VAL A 213 28.38 1.73 -4.49
C VAL A 213 26.87 1.76 -4.65
N GLN A 214 26.36 2.81 -5.28
CA GLN A 214 24.98 2.85 -5.72
C GLN A 214 24.64 1.55 -6.50
N SER A 215 23.40 1.06 -6.39
CA SER A 215 22.99 -0.13 -7.19
C SER A 215 23.33 0.08 -8.69
N PRO A 216 23.85 -0.95 -9.39
CA PRO A 216 24.19 -0.83 -10.81
C PRO A 216 22.97 -0.53 -11.69
N ALA A 217 21.74 -0.73 -11.17
CA ALA A 217 20.52 -0.32 -11.84
C ALA A 217 20.50 1.18 -12.20
N TRP A 218 21.24 2.02 -11.48
CA TRP A 218 21.32 3.46 -11.71
C TRP A 218 22.34 3.85 -12.78
N LYS A 219 23.14 2.91 -13.32
CA LYS A 219 24.13 3.18 -14.39
C LYS A 219 25.05 4.38 -14.09
N ASN A 220 25.51 4.50 -12.83
CA ASN A 220 26.33 5.61 -12.31
C ASN A 220 25.66 7.01 -12.34
N LEU A 221 24.33 7.07 -12.45
CA LEU A 221 23.59 8.33 -12.36
C LEU A 221 23.77 8.98 -10.98
N ASN A 222 24.35 10.17 -10.94
CA ASN A 222 24.40 10.94 -9.70
C ASN A 222 23.01 11.53 -9.41
N TYR A 223 22.55 11.44 -8.17
CA TYR A 223 21.24 11.98 -7.78
C TYR A 223 21.12 13.51 -7.98
N LYS A 224 22.26 14.23 -8.01
CA LYS A 224 22.31 15.68 -8.28
C LYS A 224 22.02 16.01 -9.74
N ASP A 225 22.20 15.05 -10.65
CA ASP A 225 22.04 15.24 -12.09
C ASP A 225 20.62 14.95 -12.57
N ILE A 226 19.75 14.42 -11.69
CA ILE A 226 18.34 14.19 -12.00
C ILE A 226 17.65 15.55 -12.15
N LYS A 227 17.08 15.81 -13.32
CA LYS A 227 16.39 17.08 -13.65
C LYS A 227 14.89 16.87 -13.86
N SER A 228 14.48 15.67 -14.25
CA SER A 228 13.10 15.36 -14.60
C SER A 228 12.72 13.91 -14.32
N VAL A 229 11.42 13.62 -14.44
CA VAL A 229 10.90 12.24 -14.34
C VAL A 229 11.42 11.34 -15.46
N ASN A 230 11.75 11.89 -16.62
CA ASN A 230 12.23 11.11 -17.78
C ASN A 230 13.60 10.46 -17.53
N ASP A 231 14.42 11.09 -16.70
CA ASP A 231 15.76 10.60 -16.36
C ASP A 231 15.69 9.31 -15.53
N ILE A 232 14.55 9.04 -14.88
CA ILE A 232 14.39 7.97 -13.89
C ILE A 232 13.22 7.03 -14.18
N SER A 233 12.30 7.37 -15.10
CA SER A 233 11.09 6.59 -15.36
C SER A 233 11.35 5.20 -15.94
N HIS A 234 12.51 5.02 -16.60
CA HIS A 234 12.96 3.74 -17.14
C HIS A 234 13.68 2.87 -16.09
N ILE A 235 14.06 3.43 -14.94
CA ILE A 235 14.74 2.75 -13.83
C ILE A 235 13.73 2.40 -12.73
N VAL A 236 12.94 3.39 -12.32
CA VAL A 236 11.97 3.28 -11.22
C VAL A 236 10.60 2.95 -11.77
N SER A 237 10.29 1.65 -11.87
CA SER A 237 8.97 1.21 -12.33
C SER A 237 7.87 1.65 -11.36
N LYS A 238 6.65 1.79 -11.88
CA LYS A 238 5.48 2.14 -11.06
C LYS A 238 5.23 1.11 -9.96
N SER A 239 5.31 -0.18 -10.29
CA SER A 239 5.08 -1.27 -9.36
C SER A 239 6.15 -1.30 -8.26
N TRP A 240 7.42 -1.11 -8.62
CA TRP A 240 8.52 -1.00 -7.66
C TRP A 240 8.27 0.14 -6.68
N LEU A 241 7.90 1.34 -7.16
CA LEU A 241 7.67 2.48 -6.26
C LEU A 241 6.48 2.23 -5.33
N ILE A 242 5.41 1.56 -5.81
CA ILE A 242 4.29 1.18 -4.96
C ILE A 242 4.76 0.27 -3.82
N GLY A 243 5.57 -0.75 -4.14
CA GLY A 243 6.14 -1.66 -3.13
C GLY A 243 7.04 -0.94 -2.13
N PHE A 244 7.89 -0.04 -2.62
CA PHE A 244 8.79 0.74 -1.77
C PHE A 244 8.04 1.72 -0.85
N ILE A 245 7.00 2.39 -1.35
CA ILE A 245 6.17 3.29 -0.52
C ILE A 245 5.26 2.50 0.44
N GLU A 246 4.90 1.27 0.10
CA GLU A 246 4.17 0.39 1.01
C GLU A 246 4.98 0.07 2.27
N SER A 247 6.30 -0.10 2.14
CA SER A 247 7.21 -0.34 3.25
C SER A 247 7.66 0.95 3.96
N GLU A 248 8.17 1.95 3.23
CA GLU A 248 8.85 3.14 3.81
C GLU A 248 7.98 4.42 3.82
N GLY A 249 6.89 4.45 3.06
CA GLY A 249 6.06 5.64 2.91
C GLY A 249 5.15 5.92 4.10
N SER A 250 4.90 7.20 4.39
CA SER A 250 4.04 7.63 5.50
C SER A 250 3.00 8.66 5.06
N PHE A 251 1.71 8.36 5.29
CA PHE A 251 0.59 9.24 4.95
C PHE A 251 -0.09 9.79 6.21
N PHE A 252 0.29 10.96 6.70
CA PHE A 252 -0.15 11.47 8.00
C PHE A 252 -0.64 12.91 7.92
N PHE A 253 -0.89 13.50 9.09
CA PHE A 253 -1.27 14.90 9.20
C PHE A 253 -0.25 15.68 10.02
N THR A 254 0.13 16.85 9.55
CA THR A 254 0.95 17.79 10.31
C THR A 254 0.05 18.87 10.90
N ARG A 255 0.15 19.09 12.21
CA ARG A 255 -0.47 20.25 12.86
C ARG A 255 0.37 21.48 12.58
N LYS A 256 -0.27 22.53 12.08
CA LYS A 256 0.24 23.90 11.99
C LYS A 256 -0.60 24.75 12.94
N SER A 257 -0.20 26.00 13.21
CA SER A 257 -0.81 26.84 14.24
C SER A 257 -2.34 26.91 14.18
N SER A 258 -2.91 27.13 12.99
CA SER A 258 -4.37 27.27 12.79
C SER A 258 -5.03 26.14 11.98
N ARG A 259 -4.26 25.13 11.55
CA ARG A 259 -4.75 24.11 10.61
C ARG A 259 -4.05 22.78 10.75
N ILE A 260 -4.72 21.71 10.35
CA ILE A 260 -4.13 20.37 10.26
C ILE A 260 -4.12 19.92 8.80
N VAL A 261 -2.95 19.59 8.25
CA VAL A 261 -2.76 19.42 6.80
C VAL A 261 -2.34 18.00 6.46
N HIS A 262 -2.72 17.52 5.28
CA HIS A 262 -2.24 16.24 4.76
C HIS A 262 -0.74 16.33 4.46
N THR A 263 0.00 15.35 4.96
CA THR A 263 1.45 15.25 4.82
C THR A 263 1.81 13.87 4.30
N PHE A 264 2.69 13.84 3.31
CA PHE A 264 3.37 12.63 2.87
C PHE A 264 4.85 12.76 3.21
N ALA A 265 5.45 11.70 3.74
CA ALA A 265 6.89 11.64 3.93
C ALA A 265 7.45 10.26 3.62
N VAL A 266 8.73 10.23 3.28
CA VAL A 266 9.54 9.02 3.10
C VAL A 266 10.87 9.26 3.78
N THR A 267 11.32 8.25 4.52
CA THR A 267 12.64 8.24 5.15
C THR A 267 13.36 6.99 4.66
N HIS A 268 14.63 7.11 4.29
CA HIS A 268 15.44 5.96 3.89
C HIS A 268 16.92 6.24 4.19
N LYS A 269 17.68 5.20 4.52
CA LYS A 269 19.12 5.32 4.82
C LYS A 269 19.95 4.98 3.60
N LEU A 270 21.20 5.46 3.56
CA LEU A 270 22.25 5.13 2.58
C LEU A 270 22.00 5.58 1.12
N ASP A 271 20.78 5.51 0.60
CA ASP A 271 20.47 5.69 -0.82
C ASP A 271 19.67 6.99 -1.10
N PRO A 272 20.30 8.18 -1.07
CA PRO A 272 19.59 9.44 -1.30
C PRO A 272 18.96 9.52 -2.68
N ILE A 273 19.53 8.83 -3.68
CA ILE A 273 19.00 8.82 -5.06
C ILE A 273 17.54 8.39 -5.11
N ILE A 274 17.12 7.44 -4.27
CA ILE A 274 15.73 6.99 -4.21
C ILE A 274 14.80 8.14 -3.79
N LEU A 275 15.18 8.94 -2.78
CA LEU A 275 14.38 10.09 -2.36
C LEU A 275 14.35 11.20 -3.42
N TYR A 276 15.45 11.42 -4.14
CA TYR A 276 15.48 12.34 -5.27
C TYR A 276 14.57 11.85 -6.41
N SER A 277 14.56 10.56 -6.74
CA SER A 277 13.61 10.01 -7.71
C SER A 277 12.16 10.25 -7.26
N ILE A 278 11.83 9.99 -5.99
CA ILE A 278 10.49 10.25 -5.42
C ILE A 278 10.12 11.74 -5.52
N LYS A 279 11.08 12.64 -5.23
CA LYS A 279 10.92 14.09 -5.37
C LYS A 279 10.46 14.44 -6.78
N PHE A 280 11.12 13.93 -7.82
CA PHE A 280 10.75 14.22 -9.20
C PHE A 280 9.44 13.54 -9.61
N ILE A 281 9.24 12.25 -9.29
CA ILE A 281 8.02 11.49 -9.63
C ILE A 281 6.76 12.16 -9.10
N PHE A 282 6.77 12.63 -7.84
CA PHE A 282 5.60 13.28 -7.24
C PHE A 282 5.58 14.80 -7.41
N HIS A 283 6.60 15.38 -8.05
CA HIS A 283 6.82 16.81 -8.15
C HIS A 283 6.80 17.50 -6.77
N LEU A 284 7.64 17.00 -5.85
CA LEU A 284 7.82 17.56 -4.52
C LEU A 284 8.75 18.78 -4.58
N ASN A 285 8.27 19.92 -4.09
CA ASN A 285 9.07 21.15 -4.04
C ASN A 285 10.13 21.12 -2.94
N SER A 286 9.90 20.38 -1.85
CA SER A 286 10.80 20.25 -0.70
C SER A 286 12.14 19.61 -1.06
N SER A 287 13.21 20.05 -0.40
CA SER A 287 14.52 19.42 -0.49
C SER A 287 14.56 18.09 0.25
N VAL A 288 15.47 17.21 -0.17
CA VAL A 288 15.84 16.03 0.62
C VAL A 288 16.77 16.50 1.74
N HIS A 289 16.48 16.09 2.97
CA HIS A 289 17.23 16.50 4.15
C HIS A 289 17.96 15.30 4.76
N PHE A 290 19.18 15.52 5.23
CA PHE A 290 19.92 14.54 6.03
C PHE A 290 19.56 14.70 7.51
N THR A 291 19.33 13.58 8.18
CA THR A 291 18.93 13.52 9.60
C THR A 291 20.11 13.18 10.49
N HIS A 292 20.00 13.52 11.78
CA HIS A 292 20.98 13.13 12.81
C HIS A 292 21.18 11.61 12.91
N ASN A 293 20.18 10.80 12.53
CA ASN A 293 20.26 9.33 12.55
C ASN A 293 20.91 8.72 11.30
N HIS A 294 21.74 9.50 10.59
CA HIS A 294 22.42 9.11 9.36
C HIS A 294 21.48 8.60 8.25
N GLY A 295 20.26 9.12 8.20
CA GLY A 295 19.27 8.82 7.16
C GLY A 295 18.84 10.05 6.39
N TYR A 296 18.23 9.86 5.24
CA TYR A 296 17.62 10.93 4.45
C TYR A 296 16.11 10.93 4.64
N TYR A 297 15.48 12.10 4.63
CA TYR A 297 14.04 12.22 4.62
C TYR A 297 13.57 13.29 3.63
N ILE A 298 12.38 13.09 3.08
CA ILE A 298 11.65 14.09 2.31
C ILE A 298 10.21 14.10 2.78
N GLU A 299 9.65 15.29 2.97
CA GLU A 299 8.26 15.49 3.33
C GLU A 299 7.58 16.52 2.43
N SER A 300 6.27 16.40 2.21
CA SER A 300 5.51 17.40 1.48
C SER A 300 4.12 17.58 2.05
N THR A 301 3.70 18.85 2.14
CA THR A 301 2.33 19.28 2.44
C THR A 301 1.69 20.05 1.28
N ALA A 302 2.40 20.16 0.16
CA ALA A 302 1.96 20.96 -0.99
C ALA A 302 0.77 20.30 -1.67
N ARG A 303 -0.37 21.01 -1.81
CA ARG A 303 -1.62 20.49 -2.37
C ARG A 303 -1.43 19.78 -3.72
N ARG A 304 -0.57 20.32 -4.59
CA ARG A 304 -0.26 19.74 -5.90
C ARG A 304 0.50 18.41 -5.80
N ALA A 305 1.49 18.33 -4.92
CA ALA A 305 2.20 17.09 -4.65
C ALA A 305 1.27 16.02 -4.06
N ILE A 306 0.42 16.40 -3.11
CA ILE A 306 -0.57 15.49 -2.51
C ILE A 306 -1.56 14.97 -3.57
N LEU A 307 -1.99 15.83 -4.50
CA LEU A 307 -2.85 15.42 -5.61
C LEU A 307 -2.15 14.42 -6.55
N ASN A 308 -0.89 14.69 -6.90
CA ASN A 308 -0.05 13.79 -7.69
C ASN A 308 0.06 12.41 -7.03
N ILE A 309 0.39 12.38 -5.74
CA ILE A 309 0.44 11.17 -4.91
C ILE A 309 -0.91 10.43 -4.92
N CYS A 310 -2.01 11.16 -4.69
CA CYS A 310 -3.36 10.59 -4.70
C CYS A 310 -3.72 9.94 -6.04
N SER A 311 -3.17 10.46 -7.14
CA SER A 311 -3.41 9.92 -8.48
C SER A 311 -2.50 8.73 -8.82
N TYR A 312 -1.29 8.69 -8.28
CA TYR A 312 -0.28 7.69 -8.63
C TYR A 312 -0.63 6.29 -8.12
N PHE A 313 -1.07 6.19 -6.87
CA PHE A 313 -1.39 4.93 -6.19
C PHE A 313 -2.80 4.40 -6.51
N VAL A 314 -3.41 4.91 -7.57
CA VAL A 314 -4.80 4.60 -7.95
C VAL A 314 -4.84 4.24 -9.42
N SER A 315 -5.42 3.08 -9.72
CA SER A 315 -5.65 2.58 -11.08
C SER A 315 -6.76 3.35 -11.81
N SER A 316 -6.94 3.09 -13.12
CA SER A 316 -8.00 3.73 -13.91
C SER A 316 -9.40 3.41 -13.39
N ASN A 317 -9.60 2.20 -12.84
CA ASN A 317 -10.86 1.76 -12.22
C ASN A 317 -11.02 2.23 -10.75
N HIS A 318 -10.19 3.18 -10.30
CA HIS A 318 -10.22 3.76 -8.95
C HIS A 318 -9.83 2.82 -7.79
N THR A 319 -9.19 1.69 -8.10
CA THR A 319 -8.65 0.75 -7.10
C THR A 319 -7.33 1.29 -6.52
N ILE A 320 -7.16 1.17 -5.21
CA ILE A 320 -5.90 1.50 -4.53
C ILE A 320 -4.93 0.33 -4.70
N LEU A 321 -3.70 0.61 -5.11
CA LEU A 321 -2.73 -0.40 -5.52
C LEU A 321 -1.88 -0.99 -4.36
N PHE A 322 -2.05 -0.49 -3.13
CA PHE A 322 -1.39 -1.06 -1.95
C PHE A 322 -2.02 -2.39 -1.53
N LEU A 323 -1.20 -3.34 -1.08
CA LEU A 323 -1.64 -4.70 -0.76
C LEU A 323 -1.94 -4.92 0.74
N GLY A 324 -1.28 -4.20 1.64
CA GLY A 324 -1.36 -4.36 3.09
C GLY A 324 -2.18 -3.29 3.81
N ALA A 325 -1.87 -3.07 5.10
CA ALA A 325 -2.52 -2.07 5.94
C ALA A 325 -2.34 -0.63 5.41
N LYS A 326 -1.29 -0.38 4.61
CA LYS A 326 -1.06 0.89 3.91
C LYS A 326 -2.24 1.27 3.01
N ASN A 327 -2.92 0.29 2.41
CA ASN A 327 -4.13 0.53 1.61
C ASN A 327 -5.20 1.28 2.41
N ARG A 328 -5.51 0.81 3.62
CA ARG A 328 -6.51 1.43 4.50
C ARG A 328 -6.08 2.81 4.98
N GLU A 329 -4.81 2.96 5.37
CA GLU A 329 -4.22 4.25 5.75
C GLU A 329 -4.36 5.27 4.61
N PHE A 330 -3.89 4.92 3.41
CA PHE A 330 -3.95 5.76 2.23
C PHE A 330 -5.38 6.06 1.81
N SER A 331 -6.29 5.09 1.89
CA SER A 331 -7.71 5.28 1.56
C SER A 331 -8.37 6.36 2.43
N LEU A 332 -8.18 6.29 3.75
CA LEU A 332 -8.73 7.28 4.68
C LEU A 332 -8.12 8.66 4.41
N TRP A 333 -6.79 8.72 4.29
CA TRP A 333 -6.05 9.96 4.05
C TRP A 333 -6.41 10.62 2.70
N LYS A 334 -6.51 9.84 1.63
CA LYS A 334 -6.95 10.31 0.30
C LYS A 334 -8.38 10.83 0.34
N ARG A 335 -9.31 10.08 0.97
CA ARG A 335 -10.73 10.48 1.06
C ARG A 335 -10.88 11.78 1.85
N SER A 336 -10.16 11.95 2.95
CA SER A 336 -10.17 13.21 3.70
C SER A 336 -9.57 14.37 2.92
N PHE A 337 -8.55 14.13 2.09
CA PHE A 337 -7.95 15.15 1.24
C PHE A 337 -8.96 15.73 0.24
N PHE A 338 -9.67 14.86 -0.49
CA PHE A 338 -10.68 15.32 -1.44
C PHE A 338 -11.91 15.93 -0.76
N LYS A 339 -12.33 15.41 0.40
CA LYS A 339 -13.53 15.87 1.09
C LYS A 339 -13.33 17.19 1.85
N TYR A 340 -12.17 17.37 2.47
CA TYR A 340 -11.93 18.45 3.45
C TYR A 340 -10.68 19.28 3.16
N GLY A 341 -9.75 18.79 2.33
CA GLY A 341 -8.46 19.45 2.10
C GLY A 341 -8.51 20.74 1.28
N HIS A 342 -9.69 21.16 0.81
CA HIS A 342 -9.89 22.48 0.18
C HIS A 342 -9.96 23.61 1.20
N ASP A 343 -10.35 23.32 2.44
CA ASP A 343 -10.44 24.30 3.52
C ASP A 343 -10.06 23.63 4.85
N TYR A 344 -8.77 23.75 5.19
CA TYR A 344 -8.19 23.10 6.36
C TYR A 344 -8.54 23.76 7.69
N ILE A 345 -8.97 25.03 7.67
CA ILE A 345 -9.32 25.79 8.87
C ILE A 345 -10.73 25.38 9.28
N ASN A 346 -11.71 25.52 8.38
CA ASN A 346 -13.10 25.22 8.69
C ASN A 346 -13.38 23.72 8.88
N ASN A 347 -12.53 22.84 8.32
CA ASN A 347 -12.65 21.39 8.51
C ASN A 347 -11.68 20.82 9.55
N TYR A 348 -11.07 21.66 10.40
CA TYR A 348 -10.08 21.23 11.38
C TYR A 348 -10.55 20.03 12.22
N GLU A 349 -11.74 20.11 12.83
CA GLU A 349 -12.24 19.04 13.71
C GLU A 349 -12.44 17.72 12.98
N LYS A 350 -12.98 17.77 11.76
CA LYS A 350 -13.24 16.58 10.93
C LYS A 350 -11.92 15.91 10.56
N LEU A 351 -10.92 16.70 10.17
CA LEU A 351 -9.57 16.21 9.86
C LEU A 351 -8.86 15.69 11.10
N ASN A 352 -9.03 16.33 12.24
CA ASN A 352 -8.48 15.88 13.51
C ASN A 352 -9.05 14.51 13.94
N LYS A 353 -10.36 14.28 13.73
CA LYS A 353 -10.99 12.96 13.94
C LYS A 353 -10.36 11.88 13.04
N VAL A 354 -10.13 12.19 11.76
CA VAL A 354 -9.45 11.26 10.83
C VAL A 354 -7.99 11.03 11.26
N ASN A 355 -7.28 12.08 11.68
CA ASN A 355 -5.92 11.95 12.18
C ASN A 355 -5.84 11.06 13.41
N GLN A 356 -6.73 11.24 14.39
CA GLN A 356 -6.81 10.37 15.58
C GLN A 356 -7.06 8.91 15.19
N LEU A 357 -7.91 8.65 14.19
CA LEU A 357 -8.13 7.30 13.67
C LEU A 357 -6.85 6.70 13.06
N LEU A 358 -6.13 7.45 12.22
CA LEU A 358 -4.87 7.00 11.64
C LEU A 358 -3.79 6.77 12.72
N VAL A 359 -3.69 7.65 13.70
CA VAL A 359 -2.75 7.49 14.83
C VAL A 359 -3.09 6.25 15.65
N ARG A 360 -4.37 5.98 15.93
CA ARG A 360 -4.79 4.74 16.61
C ARG A 360 -4.41 3.50 15.80
N MET A 361 -4.59 3.52 14.49
CA MET A 361 -4.18 2.42 13.60
C MET A 361 -2.66 2.18 13.67
N ARG A 362 -1.85 3.25 13.61
CA ARG A 362 -0.39 3.15 13.74
C ARG A 362 0.07 2.76 15.13
N ASN A 363 -0.60 3.22 16.18
CA ASN A 363 -0.22 2.87 17.54
C ASN A 363 -0.55 1.39 17.82
N ARG A 364 -1.60 0.83 17.22
CA ARG A 364 -1.79 -0.63 17.21
C ARG A 364 -0.66 -1.36 16.48
N GLN A 365 -0.10 -0.75 15.43
CA GLN A 365 1.11 -1.26 14.77
C GLN A 365 2.35 -1.14 15.67
N ARG A 366 2.55 -0.01 16.36
CA ARG A 366 3.79 0.34 17.11
C ARG A 366 3.83 -0.09 18.58
N SER A 367 2.71 -0.19 19.28
CA SER A 367 2.64 -0.76 20.65
C SER A 367 3.00 -2.25 20.65
N ASN A 368 2.92 -2.86 19.47
CA ASN A 368 3.49 -4.16 19.18
C ASN A 368 5.03 -4.10 18.99
N ASP A 369 5.63 -2.96 18.70
CA ASP A 369 7.08 -2.86 18.46
C ASP A 369 7.90 -2.35 19.68
N LYS A 370 7.30 -1.56 20.59
CA LYS A 370 8.06 -0.75 21.60
C LYS A 370 8.32 -1.36 22.99
N HIS A 371 7.83 -2.55 23.33
CA HIS A 371 8.01 -3.11 24.68
C HIS A 371 9.32 -3.91 24.89
N LYS A 372 10.29 -3.80 23.98
CA LYS A 372 11.64 -4.42 24.11
C LYS A 372 12.71 -3.61 23.36
N ALA A 373 12.81 -2.32 23.66
CA ALA A 373 14.08 -1.60 23.46
C ALA A 373 14.84 -1.66 24.79
#